data_AF-A0A0S3SXW2-F1
#
_entry.id   AF-A0A0S3SXW2-F1
#
_cell.length_a   1.000
_cell.length_b   1.000
_cell.length_c   1.000
_cell.angle_alpha   90.00
_cell.angle_beta   90.00
_cell.angle_gamma   90.00
#
_symmetry.space_group_name_H-M   'P 1'
#
loop_
_entity.id
_entity.type
_entity.pdbx_description
1 polymer ?
#
loop_
_entity_poly.entity_id
_entity_poly.type
_entity_poly.pdbx_seq_one_letter_code
_entity_poly.pdbx_strand_id
1 'polypeptide(L)' 'MLCATYMHHDCTPPILHRDVTSSNVLLNSQLEAFVSDFGTARLLDPDSSNQTLVVGTYGYIAPELAHIH' A
#
# COMPACT_ATOMS: atom_id res chain seq x y z
N MET A 1 -11.96 1.80 -0.77
CA MET A 1 -11.66 0.90 0.38
C MET A 1 -11.58 -0.57 -0.03
N LEU A 2 -12.42 -1.06 -0.95
CA LEU A 2 -12.38 -2.45 -1.44
C LEU A 2 -11.00 -2.93 -1.91
N CYS A 3 -10.25 -2.09 -2.63
CA CYS A 3 -8.93 -2.45 -3.14
C CYS A 3 -7.93 -2.76 -2.03
N ALA A 4 -7.96 -2.03 -0.92
CA ALA A 4 -7.08 -2.26 0.22
C ALA A 4 -7.44 -3.58 0.93
N THR A 5 -8.74 -3.84 1.13
CA THR A 5 -9.20 -5.12 1.67
C THR A 5 -8.79 -6.29 0.78
N TYR A 6 -9.00 -6.17 -0.53
CA TYR A 6 -8.61 -7.20 -1.50
C TYR A 6 -7.12 -7.50 -1.45
N MET A 7 -6.27 -6.48 -1.50
CA MET A 7 -4.82 -6.65 -1.43
C MET A 7 -4.33 -7.28 -0.12
N HIS A 8 -4.96 -6.94 1.02
CA HIS A 8 -4.52 -7.42 2.34
C HIS A 8 -5.09 -8.80 2.72
N HIS A 9 -6.27 -9.16 2.23
CA HIS A 9 -6.99 -10.36 2.71
C HIS A 9 -7.28 -11.37 1.62
N ASP A 10 -7.49 -10.93 0.37
CA ASP A 10 -7.90 -11.80 -0.73
C ASP A 10 -6.73 -12.20 -1.64
N CYS A 11 -5.61 -11.46 -1.60
CA CYS A 11 -4.36 -11.84 -2.26
C CYS A 11 -3.52 -12.78 -1.40
N THR A 12 -2.96 -13.83 -2.03
CA THR A 12 -2.00 -14.75 -1.39
C THR A 12 -0.71 -14.84 -2.22
N PRO A 13 0.45 -14.39 -1.70
CA PRO A 13 0.62 -13.72 -0.41
C PRO A 13 -0.02 -12.32 -0.37
N PRO A 14 -0.36 -11.78 0.82
CA PRO A 14 -0.92 -10.43 0.94
C PRO A 14 0.01 -9.36 0.34
N ILE A 15 -0.59 -8.33 -0.25
CA ILE A 15 0.14 -7.24 -0.94
C ILE A 15 0.02 -5.98 -0.10
N LEU A 16 1.15 -5.44 0.36
CA LEU A 16 1.22 -4.14 1.02
C LEU A 16 1.61 -3.07 -0.02
N HIS A 17 0.70 -2.15 -0.35
CA HIS A 17 0.94 -1.11 -1.37
C HIS A 17 1.97 -0.04 -0.95
N ARG A 18 1.98 0.35 0.33
CA ARG A 18 2.90 1.31 0.98
C ARG A 18 2.84 2.77 0.50
N ASP A 19 2.17 3.06 -0.61
CA ASP A 19 1.94 4.44 -1.07
C ASP A 19 0.50 4.70 -1.54
N VAL A 20 -0.47 4.51 -0.64
CA VAL A 20 -1.88 4.78 -0.96
C VAL A 20 -2.17 6.28 -0.76
N THR A 21 -2.27 7.00 -1.86
CA THR A 21 -2.59 8.44 -1.91
C THR A 21 -3.73 8.72 -2.89
N SER A 22 -4.32 9.91 -2.85
CA SER A 22 -5.32 10.31 -3.85
C SER A 22 -4.74 10.36 -5.27
N SER A 23 -3.46 10.71 -5.43
CA SER A 23 -2.76 10.71 -6.71
C SER A 23 -2.57 9.31 -7.29
N ASN A 24 -2.49 8.30 -6.43
CA ASN A 24 -2.34 6.89 -6.80
C ASN A 24 -3.68 6.14 -6.89
N VAL A 25 -4.80 6.88 -6.91
CA VAL A 25 -6.13 6.35 -7.21
C VAL A 25 -6.60 6.93 -8.53
N LEU A 26 -6.54 6.12 -9.57
CA LEU A 26 -6.98 6.49 -10.91
C LEU A 26 -8.47 6.22 -11.06
N LEU A 27 -9.13 7.04 -11.88
CA LEU A 27 -10.52 6.85 -12.29
C LEU A 27 -10.56 6.49 -13.76
N ASN A 28 -11.33 5.46 -14.12
CA ASN A 28 -11.65 5.19 -15.52
C ASN A 28 -12.81 6.10 -16.00
N SER A 29 -13.23 5.94 -17.26
CA SER A 29 -14.31 6.74 -17.84
C SER A 29 -15.69 6.48 -17.21
N GLN A 30 -15.84 5.40 -16.43
CA GLN A 30 -17.03 5.04 -15.67
C GLN A 30 -16.97 5.53 -14.21
N LEU A 31 -15.94 6.30 -13.83
CA LEU A 31 -15.67 6.75 -12.46
C LEU A 31 -15.41 5.61 -11.47
N GLU A 32 -14.98 4.44 -11.97
CA GLU A 32 -14.52 3.36 -11.13
C GLU A 32 -13.07 3.61 -10.71
N ALA A 33 -12.78 3.40 -9.43
CA ALA A 33 -11.49 3.66 -8.83
C ALA A 33 -10.56 2.45 -8.91
N PHE A 34 -9.32 2.70 -9.35
CA PHE A 34 -8.24 1.72 -9.44
C PHE A 34 -7.02 2.22 -8.69
N VAL A 35 -6.41 1.35 -7.89
CA VAL A 35 -5.13 1.66 -7.25
C VAL A 35 -4.02 1.51 -8.29
N SER A 36 -3.13 2.50 -8.35
CA SER A 36 -1.96 2.53 -9.23
C SER A 36 -0.67 2.72 -8.44
N ASP A 37 0.46 2.62 -9.13
CA ASP A 37 1.81 2.81 -8.60
C ASP A 37 2.22 1.83 -7.48
N PHE A 38 2.45 0.58 -7.90
CA PHE A 38 2.98 -0.48 -7.06
C PHE A 38 4.51 -0.41 -6.92
N GLY A 39 5.17 0.70 -7.27
CA GLY A 39 6.63 0.82 -7.24
C GLY A 39 7.23 0.65 -5.84
N THR A 40 6.46 0.93 -4.80
CA THR A 40 6.85 0.74 -3.40
C THR A 40 6.21 -0.50 -2.75
N ALA A 41 5.37 -1.23 -3.50
CA ALA A 41 4.60 -2.34 -2.97
C ALA A 41 5.49 -3.53 -2.60
N ARG A 42 5.03 -4.33 -1.64
CA ARG A 42 5.73 -5.50 -1.14
C ARG A 42 4.76 -6.65 -0.89
N LEU A 43 5.18 -7.88 -1.22
CA LEU A 43 4.50 -9.09 -0.75
C LEU A 43 4.84 -9.31 0.72
N LEU A 44 3.82 -9.48 1.56
CA LEU A 44 4.00 -9.83 2.96
C LEU A 44 4.31 -11.31 3.08
N ASP A 45 5.50 -11.59 3.59
CA ASP A 45 5.91 -12.94 3.97
C ASP A 45 5.77 -13.05 5.50
N PRO A 46 4.89 -13.94 6.01
CA PRO A 46 4.68 -14.16 7.43
C PRO A 46 5.95 -14.55 8.19
N ASP A 47 6.90 -15.18 7.50
CA ASP A 47 8.15 -15.66 8.08
C ASP A 47 9.27 -14.59 8.02
N SER A 48 8.99 -13.42 7.43
CA SER A 48 9.95 -12.32 7.30
C SER A 48 9.80 -11.25 8.39
N SER A 49 10.89 -10.52 8.66
CA SER A 49 10.81 -9.34 9.52
C SER A 49 9.87 -8.29 8.91
N ASN A 50 8.95 -7.79 9.75
CA ASN A 50 8.08 -6.66 9.42
C ASN A 50 8.84 -5.32 9.36
N GLN A 51 10.13 -5.30 9.70
CA GLN A 51 10.96 -4.12 9.49
C GLN A 51 11.04 -3.79 8.01
N THR A 52 10.80 -2.53 7.68
CA THR A 52 10.83 -2.05 6.32
C THR A 52 11.36 -0.63 6.28
N LEU A 53 12.02 -0.27 5.18
CA LEU A 53 12.48 1.09 4.94
C LEU A 53 11.29 2.06 5.02
N VAL A 54 11.52 3.28 5.49
CA VAL A 54 10.50 4.32 5.42
C VAL A 54 10.31 4.69 3.94
N VAL A 55 9.18 4.28 3.37
CA VAL A 55 8.79 4.63 1.99
C VAL A 55 7.32 5.04 1.99
N GLY A 56 6.93 5.77 0.96
CA GLY A 56 5.58 6.32 0.80
C GLY A 56 5.61 7.84 0.83
N THR A 57 4.45 8.44 0.55
CA THR A 57 4.31 9.89 0.47
C THR A 57 4.22 10.52 1.86
N TYR A 58 5.03 11.56 2.10
CA TYR A 58 4.98 12.33 3.36
C TYR A 58 3.56 12.85 3.64
N GLY A 59 3.10 12.71 4.89
CA GLY A 59 1.72 13.02 5.30
C GLY A 59 0.73 11.86 5.12
N TYR A 60 1.07 10.81 4.38
CA TYR A 60 0.32 9.55 4.26
C TYR A 60 1.02 8.37 4.94
N ILE A 61 2.29 8.55 5.33
CA ILE A 61 3.05 7.57 6.11
C ILE A 61 2.49 7.46 7.53
N ALA A 62 2.28 6.23 7.98
CA ALA A 62 1.83 5.95 9.34
C ALA A 62 2.90 6.34 10.38
N PRO A 63 2.52 6.91 11.53
CA PRO A 63 3.46 7.49 12.50
C PRO A 63 4.47 6.48 13.06
N GLU A 64 4.09 5.21 13.21
CA GLU A 64 4.97 4.12 13.64
C GLU A 64 6.10 3.82 12.65
N LEU A 65 5.88 4.11 11.36
CA LEU A 65 6.90 4.00 10.32
C LEU A 65 7.76 5.27 10.24
N ALA A 66 7.17 6.44 10.51
CA ALA A 66 7.87 7.72 10.51
C ALA A 66 8.85 7.90 11.67
N HIS A 67 8.72 7.13 12.75
CA HIS A 67 9.57 7.19 13.95
C HIS A 67 10.64 6.10 14.03
N ILE A 68 10.87 5.33 12.97
CA ILE A 68 11.95 4.33 12.96
C ILE A 68 13.29 5.07 12.95
N HIS A 69 14.01 5.00 14.07
CA HIS A 69 15.41 5.41 14.22
C HIS A 69 16.36 4.39 13.60
#